data_AF-A0A5D2BJ96-F1
#
_entry.id   AF-A0A5D2BJ96-F1
#
_cell.length_a   1.000
_cell.length_b   1.000
_cell.length_c   1.000
_cell.angle_alpha   90.00
_cell.angle_beta   90.00
_cell.angle_gamma   90.00
#
_symmetry.space_group_name_H-M   'P 1'
#
loop_
_entity.id
_entity.type
_entity.pdbx_description
1 polymer ?
#
loop_
_entity_poly.entity_id
_entity_poly.type
_entity_poly.pdbx_seq_one_letter_code
_entity_poly.pdbx_strand_id
1 'polypeptide(L)' 'MGKDTIVDIITSIRNADMNRKGTIQIGSTNITENIVKILLREGFIDNVRKHRERNKYFLVLTLQQRRNKKGPHRTI' A
#
# COMPACT_ATOMS: atom_id res chain seq x y z
N MET A 1 10.03 0.69 -13.63
CA MET A 1 8.60 0.41 -13.45
C MET A 1 8.40 -0.97 -14.03
N GLY A 2 8.09 -1.95 -13.18
CA GLY A 2 8.05 -3.35 -13.58
C GLY A 2 7.01 -3.56 -14.67
N LYS A 3 7.21 -4.58 -15.49
CA LYS A 3 6.30 -4.96 -16.59
C LYS A 3 4.89 -5.31 -16.08
N ASP A 4 4.74 -5.55 -14.77
CA ASP A 4 3.49 -5.91 -14.09
C ASP A 4 3.18 -4.94 -12.95
N THR A 5 2.12 -4.15 -13.13
CA THR A 5 1.67 -3.16 -12.14
C THR A 5 1.07 -3.80 -10.88
N ILE A 6 0.49 -5.00 -10.99
CA ILE A 6 -0.15 -5.68 -9.85
C ILE A 6 0.93 -6.21 -8.89
N VAL A 7 1.98 -6.82 -9.44
CA VAL A 7 3.13 -7.30 -8.67
C VAL A 7 3.80 -6.16 -7.92
N ASP A 8 3.96 -4.99 -8.56
CA ASP A 8 4.53 -3.80 -7.93
C ASP A 8 3.69 -3.31 -6.73
N ILE A 9 2.35 -3.34 -6.81
CA ILE A 9 1.45 -2.95 -5.70
C ILE A 9 1.58 -3.93 -4.53
N ILE A 10 1.46 -5.23 -4.78
CA ILE A 10 1.54 -6.27 -3.73
C ILE A 10 2.89 -6.21 -3.02
N THR A 11 3.96 -6.07 -3.80
CA THR A 11 5.33 -5.95 -3.26
C THR A 11 5.49 -4.69 -2.42
N SER A 12 4.91 -3.56 -2.86
CA SER A 12 4.95 -2.30 -2.09
C SER A 12 4.20 -2.41 -0.75
N ILE A 13 3.03 -3.06 -0.74
CA ILE A 13 2.26 -3.29 0.49
C ILE A 13 3.05 -4.18 1.45
N ARG A 14 3.59 -5.32 0.97
CA ARG A 14 4.42 -6.22 1.78
C ARG A 14 5.63 -5.51 2.36
N ASN A 15 6.34 -4.73 1.55
CA ASN A 15 7.53 -3.99 2.00
C ASN A 15 7.19 -2.93 3.05
N ALA A 16 6.05 -2.27 2.93
CA ALA A 16 5.62 -1.29 3.91
C ALA A 16 5.21 -1.94 5.23
N ASP A 17 4.49 -3.06 5.19
CA ASP A 17 4.16 -3.85 6.37
C ASP A 17 5.42 -4.35 7.08
N MET A 18 6.36 -4.97 6.34
CA MET A 18 7.64 -5.45 6.89
C MET A 18 8.46 -4.32 7.53
N ASN A 19 8.52 -3.14 6.88
CA ASN A 19 9.24 -1.98 7.39
C ASN A 19 8.44 -1.16 8.42
N ARG A 20 7.24 -1.61 8.80
CA ARG A 20 6.32 -0.90 9.72
C ARG A 20 5.97 0.52 9.25
N LYS A 21 6.06 0.78 7.95
CA LYS A 21 5.60 2.03 7.36
C LYS A 21 4.08 1.97 7.25
N GLY A 22 3.41 2.81 8.03
CA GLY A 22 1.95 2.91 8.01
C GLY A 22 1.38 3.52 6.72
N THR A 23 2.23 4.11 5.87
CA THR A 23 1.79 4.82 4.67
C THR A 23 2.61 4.44 3.45
N ILE A 24 1.94 4.19 2.32
CA ILE A 24 2.56 3.97 1.01
C ILE A 24 1.97 4.90 -0.04
N GLN A 25 2.79 5.28 -1.02
CA GLN A 25 2.36 6.04 -2.19
C GLN A 25 2.54 5.17 -3.43
N ILE A 26 1.45 4.98 -4.19
CA ILE A 26 1.44 4.24 -5.45
C ILE A 26 0.86 5.11 -6.57
N GLY A 27 1.17 4.80 -7.83
CA GLY A 27 0.54 5.47 -8.96
C GLY A 27 -0.96 5.15 -9.05
N SER A 28 -1.78 6.16 -9.37
CA SER A 28 -3.21 5.97 -9.64
C SER A 28 -3.40 5.46 -11.06
N THR A 29 -3.94 4.26 -11.20
CA THR A 29 -4.44 3.68 -12.44
C THR A 29 -5.83 3.10 -12.16
N ASN A 30 -6.63 2.86 -13.20
CA ASN A 30 -7.97 2.28 -13.01
C ASN A 30 -7.92 0.93 -12.26
N ILE A 31 -6.88 0.14 -12.50
CA ILE A 31 -6.66 -1.15 -11.83
C ILE A 31 -6.27 -0.93 -10.37
N THR A 32 -5.31 -0.04 -10.09
CA THR A 32 -4.86 0.22 -8.71
C THR A 32 -5.99 0.77 -7.86
N GLU A 33 -6.82 1.66 -8.42
CA GLU A 33 -7.99 2.20 -7.74
C GLU A 33 -9.03 1.13 -7.39
N ASN A 34 -9.30 0.19 -8.30
CA ASN A 34 -10.25 -0.90 -8.04
C ASN A 34 -9.72 -1.87 -6.98
N ILE A 35 -8.44 -2.24 -7.05
CA ILE A 35 -7.80 -3.10 -6.04
C ILE A 35 -7.86 -2.42 -4.67
N VAL A 36 -7.49 -1.14 -4.59
CA VAL A 36 -7.50 -0.37 -3.34
C VAL A 36 -8.90 -0.24 -2.75
N LYS A 37 -9.93 -0.05 -3.59
CA LYS A 37 -11.33 -0.06 -3.13
C LYS A 37 -11.73 -1.39 -2.49
N ILE A 38 -11.31 -2.51 -3.07
CA ILE A 38 -11.57 -3.84 -2.48
C ILE A 38 -10.83 -3.97 -1.15
N LEU A 39 -9.54 -3.64 -1.10
CA LEU A 39 -8.74 -3.71 0.12
C LEU A 39 -9.25 -2.82 1.26
N LEU A 40 -9.81 -1.66 0.93
CA LEU A 40 -10.47 -0.77 1.89
C LEU A 40 -11.78 -1.38 2.41
N ARG A 41 -12.59 -2.00 1.54
CA ARG A 41 -13.85 -2.65 1.94
C ARG A 41 -13.62 -3.89 2.82
N GLU A 42 -12.57 -4.64 2.54
CA GLU A 42 -12.16 -5.81 3.32
C GLU A 42 -11.44 -5.43 4.64
N GLY A 43 -11.14 -4.14 4.86
CA GLY A 43 -10.52 -3.64 6.09
C GLY A 43 -9.01 -3.87 6.19
N PHE A 44 -8.32 -4.21 5.09
CA PHE A 44 -6.85 -4.32 5.08
C PHE A 44 -6.15 -2.96 5.09
N ILE A 45 -6.80 -1.94 4.54
CA ILE A 45 -6.33 -0.56 4.48
C ILE A 45 -7.27 0.27 5.35
N ASP A 46 -6.70 1.14 6.17
CA ASP A 46 -7.46 2.02 7.06
C ASP A 46 -8.02 3.23 6.29
N ASN A 47 -7.20 3.84 5.43
CA ASN A 47 -7.59 5.02 4.68
C ASN A 47 -6.87 5.13 3.34
N VAL A 48 -7.50 5.81 2.38
CA VAL A 48 -7.00 6.05 1.03
C VAL A 48 -7.17 7.52 0.68
N ARG A 49 -6.08 8.16 0.26
CA ARG A 49 -6.08 9.56 -0.21
C ARG A 49 -5.57 9.64 -1.64
N LYS A 50 -6.26 10.40 -2.48
CA LYS A 50 -5.78 10.75 -3.82
C LYS A 50 -4.95 12.03 -3.74
N HIS A 51 -3.75 11.99 -4.30
CA HIS A 51 -2.84 13.13 -4.41
C HIS A 51 -2.50 13.35 -5.89
N ARG A 52 -2.43 14.60 -6.33
CA ARG A 52 -2.01 14.95 -7.69
C ARG A 52 -0.73 15.77 -7.61
N GLU A 53 0.32 15.29 -8.25
CA GLU A 53 1.62 15.96 -8.28
C GLU A 53 2.10 16.04 -9.73
N ARG A 54 2.45 17.25 -10.21
CA ARG A 54 2.97 17.50 -11.58
C ARG A 54 2.20 16.74 -12.68
N ASN A 55 0.87 16.82 -12.61
CA ASN A 55 -0.07 16.18 -13.53
C ASN A 55 -0.18 14.64 -13.45
N LYS A 56 0.48 13.99 -12.49
CA LYS A 56 0.34 12.56 -12.21
C LYS A 56 -0.52 12.35 -10.97
N TYR A 57 -1.36 11.32 -11.00
CA TYR A 57 -2.19 10.93 -9.87
C TYR A 57 -1.50 9.83 -9.06
N PHE A 58 -1.58 9.96 -7.75
CA PHE A 58 -1.05 9.03 -6.78
C PHE A 58 -2.12 8.68 -5.75
N LEU A 59 -2.08 7.45 -5.26
CA LEU A 59 -2.85 6.97 -4.13
C LEU A 59 -1.92 6.84 -2.94
N VAL A 60 -2.24 7.54 -1.86
CA VAL A 60 -1.60 7.39 -0.56
C VAL A 60 -2.49 6.48 0.28
N LEU A 61 -1.97 5.29 0.60
CA LEU A 61 -2.69 4.27 1.36
C LEU A 61 -2.15 4.26 2.78
N THR A 62 -3.05 4.26 3.76
CA THR A 62 -2.73 4.08 5.18
C THR A 62 -3.03 2.64 5.54
N LEU A 63 -1.99 1.84 5.76
CA LEU A 63 -2.11 0.43 6.10
C LEU A 63 -2.54 0.29 7.56
N GLN A 64 -3.46 -0.64 7.82
CA GLN A 64 -3.82 -0.95 9.19
C GLN A 64 -2.65 -1.72 9.83
N GLN A 65 -1.92 -1.07 10.73
CA GLN A 65 -0.89 -1.75 11.52
C GLN A 65 -1.56 -2.75 12.45
N ARG A 66 -1.44 -4.04 12.14
CA ARG A 66 -1.72 -5.09 13.12
C ARG A 66 -0.75 -4.88 14.27
N ARG A 67 -1.26 -4.54 15.46
CA ARG A 67 -0.52 -4.51 16.73
C ARG A 67 -0.13 -5.95 17.13
N ASN A 68 0.59 -6.66 16.29
CA ASN A 68 1.25 -7.89 16.68
C ASN A 68 2.42 -7.47 17.58
N LYS A 69 2.27 -7.73 18.88
CA LYS A 69 3.36 -7.72 19.85
C LYS A 69 4.57 -8.39 19.21
N LYS A 70 5.68 -7.66 19.11
CA LYS A 70 6.93 -8.16 18.50
C LYS A 70 7.33 -9.49 19.15
N GLY A 71 7.40 -10.55 18.35
CA GLY A 71 8.64 -11.33 18.35
C GLY A 71 9.76 -10.45 17.78
N PRO A 72 11.01 -10.57 18.28
CA PRO A 72 12.11 -9.71 17.84
C PRO A 72 12.28 -9.82 16.33
N HIS A 73 12.57 -8.68 15.70
CA HIS A 73 12.94 -8.60 14.29
C HIS A 73 14.28 -9.34 14.14
N ARG A 74 14.22 -10.63 13.84
CA ARG A 74 15.39 -11.42 13.48
C ARG A 74 15.64 -11.18 12.00
N THR A 75 16.65 -10.37 11.71
CA THR A 75 17.39 -10.45 10.46
C THR A 75 18.00 -11.86 10.45
N ILE A 76 17.57 -12.71 9.53
CA ILE A 76 18.26 -13.96 9.21
C ILE A 76 19.32 -13.62 8.17
#